data_AF-A0A8D8FTR2-F1
#
_entry.id   AF-A0A8D8FTR2-F1
#
_cell.length_a   1.000
_cell.length_b   1.000
_cell.length_c   1.000
_cell.angle_alpha   90.00
_cell.angle_beta   90.00
_cell.angle_gamma   90.00
#
_symmetry.space_group_name_H-M   'P 1'
#
loop_
_entity.id
_entity.type
_entity.pdbx_description
1 polymer ?
#
loop_
_entity_poly.entity_id
_entity_poly.type
_entity_poly.pdbx_seq_one_letter_code
_entity_poly.pdbx_strand_id
1 'polypeptide(L)'
;MSEFAGKGVVRMYMGPKMYDMQQLQHLRKYFFQVDQYLYDFVAGKNTIVRNSRDYYWSVKDRTSYVELYKKIMTAYKGGEKFPLDMSEAHCGFPDRLLLPKGLPSGFEMTFYFVITPYYAPKDQELTSYDFSYSCGVGSGSRYMDSLPLGFPLDRDIDFTYFFTKNMYYKNVMVYHLDEMKMNQTY
;
A
#
# COMPACT_ATOMS: atom_id res chain seq x y z
N MET A 1 16.45 8.94 17.09
CA MET A 1 15.55 7.99 17.79
C MET A 1 14.21 8.70 18.02
N SER A 2 13.12 7.98 18.17
CA SER A 2 11.80 8.59 18.40
C SER A 2 11.75 9.20 19.80
N GLU A 3 11.31 10.44 19.91
CA GLU A 3 10.91 11.05 21.19
C GLU A 3 9.40 10.87 21.45
N PHE A 4 8.68 10.35 20.44
CA PHE A 4 7.24 10.11 20.47
C PHE A 4 6.95 8.65 20.85
N ALA A 5 5.93 8.47 21.70
CA ALA A 5 5.29 7.19 21.98
C ALA A 5 3.79 7.33 21.71
N GLY A 6 3.21 6.39 20.96
CA GLY A 6 1.80 6.41 20.57
C GLY A 6 1.57 5.97 19.13
N LYS A 7 0.32 6.12 18.67
CA LYS A 7 -0.08 5.75 17.30
C LYS A 7 0.49 6.74 16.28
N GLY A 8 1.11 6.22 15.25
CA GLY A 8 1.50 6.96 14.05
C GLY A 8 1.06 6.22 12.79
N VAL A 9 1.06 6.93 11.67
CA VAL A 9 0.74 6.38 10.35
C VAL A 9 2.01 6.34 9.53
N VAL A 10 2.33 5.17 8.97
CA VAL A 10 3.39 4.98 7.99
C VAL A 10 2.75 4.97 6.60
N ARG A 11 3.21 5.87 5.73
CA ARG A 11 2.84 5.92 4.31
C ARG A 11 4.03 5.52 3.48
N MET A 12 3.79 4.66 2.50
CA MET A 12 4.78 4.26 1.53
C MET A 12 4.29 4.60 0.13
N TYR A 13 5.15 5.28 -0.61
CA TYR A 13 4.95 5.64 -2.00
C TYR A 13 6.02 4.99 -2.86
N MET A 14 5.69 4.77 -4.12
CA MET A 14 6.61 4.27 -5.13
C MET A 14 6.48 5.14 -6.38
N GLY A 15 7.61 5.54 -6.96
CA GLY A 15 7.64 6.42 -8.13
C GLY A 15 8.94 6.32 -8.93
N PRO A 16 9.10 7.19 -9.95
CA PRO A 16 10.32 7.25 -10.75
C PRO A 16 11.56 7.48 -9.89
N LYS A 17 12.71 6.99 -10.35
CA LYS A 17 13.99 7.21 -9.66
C LYS A 17 14.26 8.70 -9.46
N MET A 18 14.54 9.06 -8.22
CA MET A 18 15.04 10.37 -7.82
C MET A 18 16.55 10.34 -7.61
N TYR A 19 17.23 11.38 -8.09
CA TYR A 19 18.65 11.63 -7.84
C TYR A 19 18.84 12.67 -6.73
N ASP A 20 17.90 13.60 -6.61
CA ASP A 20 17.88 14.65 -5.62
C ASP A 20 16.43 14.90 -5.14
N MET A 21 16.28 15.34 -3.90
CA MET A 21 14.96 15.59 -3.31
C MET A 21 14.22 16.74 -3.98
N GLN A 22 14.90 17.72 -4.61
CA GLN A 22 14.21 18.81 -5.30
C GLN A 22 13.39 18.30 -6.50
N GLN A 23 13.79 17.16 -7.09
CA GLN A 23 13.05 16.54 -8.19
C GLN A 23 11.64 16.08 -7.75
N LEU A 24 11.42 15.87 -6.45
CA LEU A 24 10.13 15.44 -5.92
C LEU A 24 9.01 16.41 -6.28
N GLN A 25 9.25 17.72 -6.38
CA GLN A 25 8.21 18.68 -6.76
C GLN A 25 7.63 18.41 -8.15
N HIS A 26 8.47 17.98 -9.10
CA HIS A 26 8.03 17.64 -10.45
C HIS A 26 7.58 16.18 -10.56
N LEU A 27 8.18 15.30 -9.77
CA LEU A 27 7.92 13.86 -9.81
C LEU A 27 6.74 13.42 -8.94
N ARG A 28 6.28 14.23 -7.97
CA ARG A 28 5.25 13.88 -6.96
C ARG A 28 3.99 13.26 -7.57
N LYS A 29 3.56 13.75 -8.74
CA LYS A 29 2.38 13.26 -9.46
C LYS A 29 2.53 11.86 -10.06
N TYR A 30 3.76 11.35 -10.15
CA TYR A 30 4.07 10.01 -10.62
C TYR A 30 4.33 9.03 -9.46
N PHE A 31 4.27 9.49 -8.22
CA PHE A 31 4.31 8.61 -7.05
C PHE A 31 2.91 8.07 -6.77
N PHE A 32 2.82 6.75 -6.64
CA PHE A 32 1.61 6.04 -6.23
C PHE A 32 1.77 5.55 -4.79
N GLN A 33 0.71 5.65 -3.98
CA GLN A 33 0.71 5.16 -2.61
C GLN A 33 0.50 3.65 -2.59
N VAL A 34 1.57 2.92 -2.28
CA VAL A 34 1.58 1.44 -2.27
C VAL A 34 1.08 0.86 -0.95
N ASP A 35 1.29 1.55 0.18
CA ASP A 35 0.79 1.11 1.48
C ASP A 35 0.51 2.29 2.43
N GLN A 36 -0.38 2.05 3.39
CA GLN A 36 -0.67 2.92 4.52
C GLN A 36 -1.06 2.05 5.71
N TYR A 37 -0.39 2.23 6.86
CA TYR A 37 -0.74 1.46 8.06
C TYR A 37 -0.47 2.22 9.35
N LEU A 38 -1.25 1.88 10.38
CA LEU A 38 -1.02 2.31 11.75
C LEU A 38 0.13 1.51 12.36
N TYR A 39 0.97 2.20 13.10
CA TYR A 39 2.04 1.61 13.88
C TYR A 39 2.05 2.23 15.27
N ASP A 40 2.14 1.39 16.31
CA ASP A 40 2.26 1.83 17.69
C ASP A 40 3.76 2.05 18.01
N PHE A 41 4.18 3.31 17.99
CA PHE A 41 5.57 3.71 18.24
C PHE A 41 5.86 3.74 19.74
N VAL A 42 7.07 3.33 20.10
CA VAL A 42 7.64 3.56 21.44
C VAL A 42 8.70 4.66 21.39
N ALA A 43 8.93 5.33 22.53
CA ALA A 43 10.07 6.22 22.67
C ALA A 43 11.37 5.41 22.49
N GLY A 44 12.36 5.98 21.78
CA GLY A 44 13.61 5.32 21.45
C GLY A 44 13.64 4.69 20.04
N LYS A 45 14.25 3.52 19.92
CA LYS A 45 14.46 2.84 18.63
C LYS A 45 13.26 1.95 18.31
N ASN A 46 12.70 2.14 17.13
CA ASN A 46 11.65 1.28 16.56
C ASN A 46 12.23 0.53 15.35
N THR A 47 11.84 -0.73 15.16
CA THR A 47 12.15 -1.51 13.96
C THR A 47 10.85 -1.99 13.36
N ILE A 48 10.55 -1.50 12.16
CA ILE A 48 9.29 -1.75 11.48
C ILE A 48 9.53 -2.81 10.40
N VAL A 49 8.78 -3.90 10.47
CA VAL A 49 8.79 -4.98 9.47
C VAL A 49 7.39 -5.09 8.90
N ARG A 50 7.26 -5.06 7.58
CA ARG A 50 5.98 -5.04 6.88
C ARG A 50 6.01 -6.01 5.70
N ASN A 51 5.04 -6.93 5.65
CA ASN A 51 4.90 -7.85 4.52
C ASN A 51 4.05 -7.20 3.42
N SER A 52 4.43 -7.43 2.15
CA SER A 52 3.66 -6.91 1.01
C SER A 52 2.24 -7.48 0.92
N ARG A 53 2.00 -8.66 1.49
CA ARG A 53 0.67 -9.29 1.55
C ARG A 53 -0.28 -8.64 2.55
N ASP A 54 0.23 -7.76 3.41
CA ASP A 54 -0.58 -7.08 4.41
C ASP A 54 -0.94 -5.64 3.98
N TYR A 55 -0.53 -5.22 2.77
CA TYR A 55 -0.70 -3.84 2.31
C TYR A 55 -2.18 -3.45 2.25
N TYR A 56 -2.48 -2.24 2.73
CA TYR A 56 -3.86 -1.79 2.93
C TYR A 56 -4.63 -1.61 1.62
N TRP A 57 -3.93 -1.20 0.56
CA TRP A 57 -4.55 -0.88 -0.73
C TRP A 57 -4.71 -2.06 -1.66
N SER A 58 -4.09 -3.20 -1.35
CA SER A 58 -3.99 -4.32 -2.27
C SER A 58 -4.82 -5.53 -1.84
N VAL A 59 -5.29 -6.31 -2.81
CA VAL A 59 -6.15 -7.47 -2.60
C VAL A 59 -5.67 -8.66 -3.41
N LYS A 60 -5.90 -9.85 -2.87
CA LYS A 60 -5.61 -11.11 -3.52
C LYS A 60 -6.50 -11.35 -4.72
N ASP A 61 -6.04 -12.27 -5.56
CA ASP A 61 -6.84 -12.81 -6.66
C ASP A 61 -8.08 -13.51 -6.13
N ARG A 62 -9.14 -13.47 -6.94
CA ARG A 62 -10.43 -14.06 -6.60
C ARG A 62 -10.37 -15.58 -6.65
N THR A 63 -11.00 -16.21 -5.67
CA THR A 63 -11.47 -17.59 -5.81
C THR A 63 -12.37 -17.66 -7.04
N SER A 64 -12.10 -18.61 -7.94
CA SER A 64 -12.91 -18.79 -9.13
C SER A 64 -14.34 -19.21 -8.77
N TYR A 65 -15.32 -18.90 -9.63
CA TYR A 65 -16.71 -19.30 -9.40
C TYR A 65 -16.85 -20.81 -9.13
N VAL A 66 -16.11 -21.64 -9.88
CA VAL A 66 -16.15 -23.10 -9.76
C VAL A 66 -15.66 -23.55 -8.38
N GLU A 67 -14.56 -22.97 -7.90
CA GLU A 67 -14.03 -23.28 -6.57
C GLU A 67 -14.94 -22.77 -5.46
N LEU A 68 -15.49 -21.56 -5.60
CA LEU A 68 -16.43 -20.99 -4.65
C LEU A 68 -17.69 -21.87 -4.55
N TYR A 69 -18.26 -22.27 -5.68
CA TYR A 69 -19.43 -23.15 -5.72
C TYR A 69 -19.14 -24.50 -5.06
N LYS A 70 -17.98 -25.11 -5.35
CA LYS A 70 -17.56 -26.37 -4.68
C LYS A 70 -17.44 -26.22 -3.17
N LYS A 71 -16.81 -25.14 -2.68
CA LYS A 71 -16.68 -24.85 -1.24
C LYS A 71 -18.05 -24.71 -0.57
N ILE A 72 -18.96 -23.94 -1.18
CA ILE A 72 -20.32 -23.72 -0.66
C ILE A 72 -21.10 -25.03 -0.61
N MET A 73 -21.11 -25.81 -1.70
CA MET A 73 -21.87 -27.06 -1.76
C MET A 73 -21.31 -28.13 -0.82
N THR A 74 -19.99 -28.13 -0.59
CA THR A 74 -19.35 -29.03 0.38
C THR A 74 -19.78 -28.69 1.81
N ALA A 75 -19.75 -27.41 2.17
CA ALA A 75 -20.23 -26.95 3.48
C ALA A 75 -21.73 -27.24 3.69
N TYR A 76 -22.55 -26.99 2.66
CA TYR A 76 -23.99 -27.26 2.70
C TYR A 76 -24.32 -28.73 2.94
N LYS A 77 -23.53 -29.66 2.39
CA LYS A 77 -23.68 -31.11 2.56
C LYS A 77 -23.11 -31.66 3.88
N GLY A 78 -22.64 -30.78 4.78
CA GLY A 78 -22.06 -31.19 6.06
C GLY A 78 -20.59 -31.61 5.99
N GLY A 79 -19.89 -31.25 4.90
CA GLY A 79 -18.44 -31.41 4.79
C GLY A 79 -17.66 -30.30 5.51
N GLU A 80 -16.53 -29.87 4.94
CA GLU A 80 -15.74 -28.76 5.46
C GLU A 80 -16.56 -27.46 5.55
N LYS A 81 -16.38 -26.73 6.66
CA LYS A 81 -17.05 -25.45 6.88
C LYS A 81 -16.52 -24.39 5.90
N PHE A 82 -17.43 -23.57 5.37
CA PHE A 82 -17.05 -22.43 4.54
C PHE A 82 -16.30 -21.37 5.38
N PRO A 83 -15.04 -21.05 5.06
CA PRO A 83 -14.29 -20.03 5.79
C PRO A 83 -14.79 -18.63 5.42
N LEU A 84 -15.05 -17.79 6.42
CA LEU A 84 -15.27 -16.36 6.23
C LEU A 84 -13.90 -15.68 6.08
N ASP A 85 -13.36 -15.69 4.85
CA ASP A 85 -12.12 -14.99 4.49
C ASP A 85 -12.45 -13.68 3.78
N MET A 86 -12.11 -12.55 4.41
CA MET A 86 -12.28 -11.20 3.85
C MET A 86 -11.05 -10.70 3.09
N SER A 87 -10.01 -11.54 2.91
CA SER A 87 -8.80 -11.16 2.16
C SER A 87 -9.01 -11.03 0.65
N GLU A 88 -10.17 -11.48 0.16
CA GLU A 88 -10.67 -11.21 -1.19
C GLU A 88 -11.73 -10.08 -1.13
N ALA A 89 -11.43 -8.92 -0.55
CA ALA A 89 -12.36 -7.80 -0.53
C ALA A 89 -12.71 -7.32 -1.96
N HIS A 90 -13.98 -7.02 -2.28
CA HIS A 90 -14.43 -6.65 -3.64
C HIS A 90 -13.70 -5.43 -4.24
N CYS A 91 -13.20 -4.56 -3.39
CA CYS A 91 -12.43 -3.39 -3.78
C CYS A 91 -10.96 -3.49 -3.30
N GLY A 92 -10.03 -3.30 -4.23
CA GLY A 92 -8.61 -3.12 -3.94
C GLY A 92 -7.78 -3.21 -5.22
N PHE A 93 -6.52 -2.81 -5.13
CA PHE A 93 -5.57 -2.96 -6.21
C PHE A 93 -5.05 -4.41 -6.26
N PRO A 94 -4.99 -5.09 -7.41
CA PRO A 94 -4.54 -6.48 -7.44
C PRO A 94 -3.08 -6.62 -6.95
N ASP A 95 -2.84 -7.47 -5.95
CA ASP A 95 -1.51 -7.72 -5.36
C ASP A 95 -0.45 -8.05 -6.43
N ARG A 96 -0.85 -8.86 -7.42
CA ARG A 96 0.03 -9.31 -8.51
C ARG A 96 0.49 -8.19 -9.46
N LEU A 97 -0.14 -7.01 -9.40
CA LEU A 97 0.19 -5.84 -10.23
C LEU A 97 0.86 -4.73 -9.42
N LEU A 98 1.12 -4.96 -8.13
CA LEU A 98 1.61 -3.94 -7.18
C LEU A 98 2.91 -3.27 -7.64
N LEU A 99 3.80 -4.03 -8.27
CA LEU A 99 5.04 -3.53 -8.86
C LEU A 99 4.89 -3.43 -10.37
N PRO A 100 5.51 -2.42 -11.02
CA PRO A 100 5.64 -2.45 -12.47
C PRO A 100 6.44 -3.67 -12.89
N LYS A 101 6.29 -4.07 -14.17
CA LYS A 101 6.90 -5.28 -14.72
C LYS A 101 8.40 -5.41 -14.44
N GLY A 102 9.13 -4.30 -14.44
CA GLY A 102 10.59 -4.28 -14.30
C GLY A 102 11.32 -4.58 -15.60
N LEU A 103 12.65 -4.68 -15.50
CA LEU A 103 13.54 -5.07 -16.60
C LEU A 103 14.48 -6.19 -16.14
N PRO A 104 14.97 -7.07 -17.02
CA PRO A 104 15.99 -8.06 -16.64
C PRO A 104 17.26 -7.42 -16.08
N SER A 105 17.64 -6.24 -16.61
CA SER A 105 18.76 -5.43 -16.12
C SER A 105 18.47 -4.67 -14.81
N GLY A 106 17.24 -4.74 -14.30
CA GLY A 106 16.75 -3.87 -13.24
C GLY A 106 16.10 -2.60 -13.80
N PHE A 107 14.89 -2.30 -13.31
CA PHE A 107 14.20 -1.05 -13.53
C PHE A 107 14.29 -0.20 -12.28
N GLU A 108 14.89 0.98 -12.39
CA GLU A 108 15.16 1.80 -11.22
C GLU A 108 13.93 2.58 -10.77
N MET A 109 13.67 2.55 -9.46
CA MET A 109 12.54 3.26 -8.85
C MET A 109 12.94 3.85 -7.50
N THR A 110 12.10 4.72 -6.96
CA THR A 110 12.25 5.23 -5.59
C THR A 110 11.06 4.82 -4.74
N PHE A 111 11.34 4.19 -3.60
CA PHE A 111 10.38 4.13 -2.50
C PHE A 111 10.53 5.37 -1.62
N TYR A 112 9.41 5.98 -1.25
CA TYR A 112 9.35 7.13 -0.37
C TYR A 112 8.45 6.84 0.83
N PHE A 113 8.99 7.02 2.02
CA PHE A 113 8.36 6.72 3.29
C PHE A 113 8.12 8.01 4.04
N VAL A 114 6.90 8.17 4.56
CA VAL A 114 6.49 9.31 5.38
C VAL A 114 5.80 8.80 6.62
N ILE A 115 6.27 9.22 7.78
CA ILE A 115 5.67 8.87 9.08
C ILE A 115 5.02 10.12 9.65
N THR A 116 3.76 10.03 10.08
CA THR A 116 3.07 11.12 10.77
C THR A 116 2.50 10.64 12.10
N PRO A 117 2.20 11.53 13.05
CA PRO A 117 1.28 11.22 14.13
C PRO A 117 -0.06 10.72 13.56
N TYR A 118 -0.74 9.87 14.32
CA TYR A 118 -2.08 9.44 13.95
C TYR A 118 -3.09 10.54 14.26
N TYR A 119 -3.84 10.96 13.25
CA TYR A 119 -4.96 11.89 13.41
C TYR A 119 -6.26 11.12 13.14
N ALA A 120 -7.05 10.87 14.19
CA ALA A 120 -8.28 10.12 14.03
C ALA A 120 -9.22 10.81 13.01
N PRO A 121 -9.77 10.05 12.04
CA PRO A 121 -10.73 10.61 11.09
C PRO A 121 -11.98 11.11 11.84
N LYS A 122 -12.59 12.19 11.33
CA LYS A 122 -13.79 12.78 11.95
C LYS A 122 -15.01 11.87 11.80
N ASP A 123 -15.08 11.16 10.68
CA ASP A 123 -16.11 10.18 10.37
C ASP A 123 -15.56 8.76 10.60
N GLN A 124 -16.37 7.86 11.12
CA GLN A 124 -15.99 6.45 11.26
C GLN A 124 -15.78 5.82 9.88
N GLU A 125 -14.75 4.98 9.75
CA GLU A 125 -14.49 4.24 8.53
C GLU A 125 -15.74 3.46 8.08
N LEU A 126 -16.01 3.43 6.77
CA LEU A 126 -17.07 2.63 6.13
C LEU A 126 -18.52 3.05 6.46
N THR A 127 -18.74 4.21 7.06
CA THR A 127 -20.09 4.65 7.45
C THR A 127 -20.87 5.35 6.33
N SER A 128 -20.18 5.89 5.32
CA SER A 128 -20.81 6.71 4.27
C SER A 128 -20.86 6.04 2.89
N TYR A 129 -20.50 4.76 2.76
CA TYR A 129 -20.61 4.01 1.51
C TYR A 129 -20.75 2.50 1.73
N ASP A 130 -21.33 1.81 0.75
CA ASP A 130 -21.44 0.34 0.76
C ASP A 130 -20.18 -0.31 0.15
N PHE A 131 -19.44 -1.02 0.98
CA PHE A 131 -18.18 -1.68 0.60
C PHE A 131 -18.36 -2.91 -0.30
N SER A 132 -19.59 -3.39 -0.50
CA SER A 132 -19.88 -4.54 -1.37
C SER A 132 -19.72 -4.22 -2.86
N TYR A 133 -20.00 -2.97 -3.26
CA TYR A 133 -19.89 -2.51 -4.65
C TYR A 133 -19.09 -1.23 -4.84
N SER A 134 -18.83 -0.48 -3.77
CA SER A 134 -18.06 0.75 -3.82
C SER A 134 -16.75 0.61 -3.08
N CYS A 135 -15.74 1.25 -3.65
CA CYS A 135 -14.45 1.44 -3.03
C CYS A 135 -14.46 2.57 -1.99
N GLY A 136 -15.53 3.34 -1.84
CA GLY A 136 -15.54 4.47 -0.90
C GLY A 136 -14.61 5.62 -1.25
N VAL A 137 -13.99 5.61 -2.42
CA VAL A 137 -13.22 6.74 -2.93
C VAL A 137 -14.18 7.92 -3.11
N GLY A 138 -13.84 9.06 -2.50
CA GLY A 138 -14.70 10.24 -2.49
C GLY A 138 -15.79 10.26 -1.40
N SER A 139 -15.92 9.19 -0.60
CA SER A 139 -16.94 9.11 0.47
C SER A 139 -16.57 9.88 1.74
N GLY A 140 -15.31 10.27 1.92
CA GLY A 140 -14.82 10.84 3.17
C GLY A 140 -14.49 9.81 4.26
N SER A 141 -14.98 8.57 4.16
CA SER A 141 -14.90 7.55 5.23
C SER A 141 -14.00 6.36 4.90
N ARG A 142 -13.15 6.45 3.87
CA ARG A 142 -12.20 5.39 3.51
C ARG A 142 -10.76 5.72 3.89
N TYR A 143 -10.57 6.57 4.90
CA TYR A 143 -9.25 7.06 5.26
C TYR A 143 -8.88 6.56 6.65
N MET A 144 -7.72 5.91 6.70
CA MET A 144 -7.13 5.45 7.95
C MET A 144 -6.94 6.60 8.95
N ASP A 145 -6.67 7.81 8.47
CA ASP A 145 -6.50 9.02 9.26
C ASP A 145 -7.10 10.26 8.58
N SER A 146 -7.12 11.39 9.29
CA SER A 146 -7.79 12.61 8.80
C SER A 146 -6.98 13.44 7.80
N LEU A 147 -5.82 12.94 7.33
CA LEU A 147 -4.99 13.67 6.37
C LEU A 147 -5.49 13.48 4.93
N PRO A 148 -5.22 14.44 4.01
CA PRO A 148 -5.65 14.32 2.62
C PRO A 148 -5.11 13.07 1.91
N LEU A 149 -5.87 12.55 0.95
CA LEU A 149 -5.42 11.48 0.07
C LEU A 149 -4.13 11.92 -0.66
N GLY A 150 -3.09 11.10 -0.59
CA GLY A 150 -1.79 11.41 -1.19
C GLY A 150 -0.90 12.33 -0.35
N PHE A 151 -1.30 12.74 0.86
CA PHE A 151 -0.45 13.52 1.76
C PHE A 151 0.92 12.86 1.99
N PRO A 152 2.06 13.57 1.87
CA PRO A 152 2.20 15.02 1.67
C PRO A 152 2.43 15.45 0.21
N LEU A 153 2.25 14.54 -0.75
CA LEU A 153 2.49 14.75 -2.17
C LEU A 153 1.28 15.35 -2.91
N ASP A 154 0.18 15.56 -2.19
CA ASP A 154 -1.08 16.14 -2.66
C ASP A 154 -0.95 17.60 -3.12
N ARG A 155 0.08 18.31 -2.65
CA ARG A 155 0.29 19.74 -2.86
C ARG A 155 1.66 20.07 -3.43
N ASP A 156 1.84 21.32 -3.84
CA ASP A 156 3.15 21.84 -4.19
C ASP A 156 4.06 21.91 -2.96
N ILE A 157 5.33 21.56 -3.18
CA ILE A 157 6.34 21.41 -2.16
C ILE A 157 7.18 22.69 -2.09
N ASP A 158 7.20 23.30 -0.92
CA ASP A 158 8.17 24.33 -0.57
C ASP A 158 9.29 23.70 0.26
N PHE A 159 10.44 23.55 -0.39
CA PHE A 159 11.62 22.90 0.18
C PHE A 159 12.27 23.65 1.34
N THR A 160 11.85 24.90 1.63
CA THR A 160 12.36 25.64 2.80
C THR A 160 11.98 24.97 4.13
N TYR A 161 10.84 24.27 4.17
CA TYR A 161 10.35 23.57 5.37
C TYR A 161 10.02 22.08 5.13
N PHE A 162 10.02 21.61 3.88
CA PHE A 162 9.62 20.23 3.58
C PHE A 162 10.57 19.17 4.15
N PHE A 163 11.85 19.50 4.32
CA PHE A 163 12.84 18.57 4.87
C PHE A 163 12.58 18.29 6.35
N THR A 164 12.13 17.07 6.63
CA THR A 164 11.83 16.63 7.99
C THR A 164 12.43 15.26 8.28
N LYS A 165 12.69 14.95 9.56
CA LYS A 165 13.37 13.71 9.99
C LYS A 165 12.51 12.45 9.86
N ASN A 166 11.21 12.62 9.62
CA ASN A 166 10.20 11.58 9.50
C ASN A 166 9.87 11.22 8.04
N MET A 167 10.69 11.69 7.09
CA MET A 167 10.62 11.35 5.68
C MET A 167 11.92 10.68 5.23
N TYR A 168 11.81 9.63 4.42
CA TYR A 168 12.96 8.88 3.94
C TYR A 168 12.68 8.33 2.54
N TYR A 169 13.62 8.47 1.62
CA TYR A 169 13.52 7.84 0.30
C TYR A 169 14.67 6.87 0.07
N LYS A 170 14.42 5.85 -0.73
CA LYS A 170 15.42 4.85 -1.12
C LYS A 170 15.21 4.42 -2.57
N ASN A 171 16.29 4.48 -3.34
CA ASN A 171 16.31 3.94 -4.68
C ASN A 171 16.43 2.41 -4.64
N VAL A 172 15.67 1.75 -5.51
CA VAL A 172 15.57 0.29 -5.60
C VAL A 172 15.55 -0.14 -7.06
N MET A 173 15.74 -1.43 -7.28
CA MET A 173 15.68 -2.07 -8.59
C MET A 173 14.52 -3.07 -8.62
N VAL A 174 13.71 -3.00 -9.67
CA VAL A 174 12.67 -3.99 -9.96
C VAL A 174 13.14 -4.86 -11.12
N TYR A 175 13.37 -6.14 -10.83
CA TYR A 175 13.86 -7.11 -11.82
C TYR A 175 12.70 -7.88 -12.43
N HIS A 176 12.75 -8.07 -13.74
CA HIS A 176 11.82 -8.95 -14.45
C HIS A 176 12.52 -10.25 -14.84
N LEU A 177 12.00 -11.37 -14.37
CA LEU A 177 12.46 -12.70 -14.77
C LEU A 177 11.52 -13.22 -15.85
N ASP A 178 12.07 -13.45 -17.04
CA ASP A 178 11.34 -14.08 -18.14
C ASP A 178 11.60 -15.59 -18.10
N GLU A 179 10.62 -16.34 -17.60
CA GLU A 179 10.72 -17.81 -17.48
C GLU A 179 10.97 -18.48 -18.83
N MET A 180 10.53 -17.89 -19.94
CA MET A 180 10.76 -18.45 -21.29
C MET A 180 12.22 -18.37 -21.73
N LYS A 181 13.00 -17.41 -21.19
CA LYS A 181 14.43 -17.25 -21.50
C LYS A 181 15.34 -18.01 -20.54
N MET A 182 14.88 -18.31 -19.33
CA MET A 182 15.59 -19.11 -18.34
C MET A 182 15.74 -20.58 -18.77
N ASN A 183 14.77 -21.12 -19.52
CA ASN A 183 14.80 -22.49 -20.03
C ASN A 183 15.58 -22.63 -21.36
N GLN A 184 16.14 -21.54 -21.88
CA GLN A 184 17.07 -21.55 -23.01
C GLN A 184 18.51 -21.52 -22.49
N THR A 185 18.95 -22.63 -21.88
CA THR A 185 20.38 -22.88 -21.68
C THR A 185 21.06 -23.03 -23.04
N TYR A 186 22.12 -22.25 -23.25
CA TYR A 186 23.08 -22.41 -24.35
C TYR A 186 23.76 -23.79 -24.31
#